data_AF-A0A1V1SXC7-F1
#
_entry.id   AF-A0A1V1SXC7-F1
#
_cell.length_a   1.000
_cell.length_b   1.000
_cell.length_c   1.000
_cell.angle_alpha   90.00
_cell.angle_beta   90.00
_cell.angle_gamma   90.00
#
_symmetry.space_group_name_H-M   'P 1'
#
loop_
_entity.id
_entity.type
_entity.pdbx_description
1 polymer ?
#
loop_
_entity_poly.entity_id
_entity_poly.type
_entity_poly.pdbx_seq_one_letter_code
_entity_poly.pdbx_strand_id
1 'polypeptide(L)'
;MDQAPSNPLLSPPELTPLEQEVLEEYERLAENMKRLASVLDTMAGRPTTEILDGLRELERKTSLVFTLLKASVYSIVLQQEIDFGDHHDDQRS
;
A
#
# COMPACT_ATOMS: atom_id res chain seq x y z
N MET A 1 -68.72 11.26 -32.18
CA MET A 1 -68.06 10.61 -31.03
C MET A 1 -67.15 9.54 -31.58
N ASP A 2 -65.86 9.65 -31.38
CA ASP A 2 -64.93 8.50 -31.43
C ASP A 2 -63.76 8.84 -30.51
N GLN A 3 -63.84 8.37 -29.27
CA GLN A 3 -62.78 8.48 -28.28
C GLN A 3 -62.01 7.16 -28.33
N ALA A 4 -60.81 7.20 -28.93
CA ALA A 4 -59.92 6.04 -28.97
C ALA A 4 -59.55 5.62 -27.53
N PRO A 5 -59.54 4.31 -27.20
CA PRO A 5 -59.21 3.86 -25.86
C PRO A 5 -57.73 4.13 -25.59
N SER A 6 -57.44 5.02 -24.65
CA SER A 6 -56.12 5.26 -24.09
C SER A 6 -55.61 3.95 -23.46
N ASN A 7 -54.67 3.30 -24.15
CA ASN A 7 -54.11 2.02 -23.75
C ASN A 7 -53.30 2.17 -22.45
N PRO A 8 -53.75 1.64 -21.30
CA PRO A 8 -53.13 1.84 -19.99
C PRO A 8 -51.75 1.17 -19.84
N LEU A 9 -51.32 0.38 -20.82
CA LEU A 9 -50.02 -0.29 -20.87
C LEU A 9 -48.86 0.61 -21.33
N LEU A 10 -49.16 1.83 -21.82
CA LEU A 10 -48.15 2.81 -22.25
C LEU A 10 -47.82 3.85 -21.17
N SER A 11 -48.54 3.83 -20.05
CA SER A 11 -48.23 4.68 -18.90
C SER A 11 -47.07 4.04 -18.13
N PRO A 12 -45.96 4.75 -17.86
CA PRO A 12 -44.99 4.25 -16.88
C PRO A 12 -45.75 3.94 -15.58
N PRO A 13 -45.43 2.84 -14.88
CA PRO A 13 -46.10 2.52 -13.63
C PRO A 13 -46.03 3.76 -12.74
N GLU A 14 -47.19 4.30 -12.35
CA GLU A 14 -47.24 5.41 -11.42
C GLU A 14 -46.66 4.91 -10.11
N LEU A 15 -45.36 5.18 -9.89
CA LEU A 15 -44.66 4.82 -8.69
C LEU A 15 -45.37 5.51 -7.52
N THR A 16 -45.63 4.74 -6.48
CA THR A 16 -46.10 5.34 -5.24
C THR A 16 -45.00 6.26 -4.68
N PRO A 17 -45.35 7.35 -3.96
CA PRO A 17 -44.35 8.26 -3.40
C PRO A 17 -43.25 7.57 -2.60
N LEU A 18 -43.61 6.48 -1.90
CA LEU A 18 -42.67 5.67 -1.12
C LEU A 18 -41.70 4.88 -2.01
N GLU A 19 -42.16 4.31 -3.12
CA GLU A 19 -41.29 3.56 -4.03
C GLU A 19 -40.25 4.47 -4.69
N GLN A 20 -40.64 5.70 -5.03
CA GLN A 20 -39.74 6.72 -5.56
C GLN A 20 -38.66 7.09 -4.54
N GLU A 21 -39.06 7.39 -3.29
CA GLU A 21 -38.14 7.74 -2.20
C GLU A 21 -37.14 6.62 -1.91
N VAL A 22 -37.62 5.37 -1.88
CA VAL A 22 -36.77 4.19 -1.67
C VAL A 22 -35.79 4.01 -2.83
N LEU A 23 -36.22 4.17 -4.07
CA LEU A 23 -35.34 4.10 -5.25
C LEU A 23 -34.25 5.18 -5.22
N GLU A 24 -34.59 6.42 -4.87
CA GLU A 24 -33.63 7.51 -4.72
C GLU A 24 -32.57 7.20 -3.64
N GLU A 25 -33.00 6.64 -2.51
CA GLU A 25 -32.07 6.23 -1.44
C GLU A 25 -31.19 5.05 -1.85
N TYR A 26 -31.72 4.07 -2.59
CA TYR A 26 -30.90 2.97 -3.13
C TYR A 26 -29.90 3.45 -4.18
N GLU A 27 -30.29 4.39 -5.05
CA GLU A 27 -29.39 4.99 -6.03
C GLU A 27 -28.25 5.75 -5.33
N ARG A 28 -28.59 6.57 -4.34
CA ARG A 28 -27.61 7.29 -3.51
C ARG A 28 -26.69 6.33 -2.76
N LEU A 29 -27.23 5.25 -2.19
CA LEU A 29 -26.43 4.23 -1.50
C LEU A 29 -25.48 3.51 -2.46
N ALA A 30 -25.96 3.13 -3.64
CA ALA A 30 -25.14 2.49 -4.66
C ALA A 30 -24.01 3.41 -5.13
N GLU A 31 -24.29 4.69 -5.32
CA GLU A 31 -23.27 5.69 -5.68
C GLU A 31 -22.24 5.85 -4.54
N ASN A 32 -22.70 5.91 -3.29
CA ASN A 32 -21.83 5.98 -2.11
C ASN A 32 -20.93 4.74 -2.00
N MET A 33 -21.48 3.54 -2.22
CA MET A 33 -20.69 2.30 -2.23
C MET A 33 -19.65 2.28 -3.36
N LYS A 34 -20.01 2.77 -4.55
CA LYS A 34 -19.09 2.86 -5.69
C LYS A 34 -17.94 3.83 -5.41
N ARG A 35 -18.24 4.99 -4.81
CA ARG A 35 -17.24 5.97 -4.36
C ARG A 35 -16.33 5.37 -3.29
N LEU A 36 -16.90 4.71 -2.29
CA LEU A 36 -16.15 4.05 -1.23
C LEU A 36 -15.18 3.00 -1.79
N ALA A 37 -15.66 2.12 -2.69
CA ALA A 37 -14.83 1.10 -3.33
C ALA A 37 -13.67 1.73 -4.11
N SER A 38 -13.91 2.80 -4.88
CA SER A 38 -12.87 3.52 -5.62
C SER A 38 -11.82 4.16 -4.71
N VAL A 39 -12.23 4.75 -3.59
CA VAL A 39 -11.30 5.31 -2.60
C VAL A 39 -10.46 4.22 -1.97
N LEU A 40 -11.07 3.10 -1.56
CA LEU A 40 -10.37 1.96 -0.98
C LEU A 40 -9.35 1.36 -1.95
N ASP A 41 -9.71 1.18 -3.23
CA ASP A 41 -8.81 0.66 -4.25
C ASP A 41 -7.59 1.59 -4.47
N THR A 42 -7.85 2.90 -4.51
CA THR A 42 -6.77 3.91 -4.60
C THR A 42 -5.86 3.89 -3.38
N MET A 43 -6.44 3.78 -2.18
CA MET A 43 -5.70 3.72 -0.91
C MET A 43 -4.94 2.39 -0.73
N ALA A 44 -5.43 1.29 -1.29
CA ALA A 44 -4.72 0.01 -1.26
C ALA A 44 -3.60 -0.05 -2.30
N GLY A 45 -3.78 0.60 -3.45
CA GLY A 45 -2.85 0.49 -4.58
C GLY A 45 -1.62 1.40 -4.51
N ARG A 46 -1.69 2.57 -3.86
CA ARG A 46 -0.66 3.63 -4.00
C ARG A 46 0.30 3.82 -2.82
N PRO A 47 -0.13 3.89 -1.55
CA PRO A 47 0.80 4.07 -0.44
C PRO A 47 1.66 2.82 -0.21
N THR A 48 1.16 1.63 -0.54
CA THR A 48 1.89 0.39 -0.25
C THR A 48 3.12 0.22 -1.13
N THR A 49 3.07 0.56 -2.42
CA THR A 49 4.21 0.38 -3.34
C THR A 49 5.35 1.36 -3.06
N GLU A 50 5.05 2.64 -2.87
CA GLU A 50 6.08 3.67 -2.61
C GLU A 50 6.80 3.40 -1.28
N ILE A 51 6.05 3.00 -0.24
CA ILE A 51 6.64 2.63 1.05
C ILE A 51 7.51 1.37 0.90
N LEU A 52 7.07 0.36 0.16
CA LEU A 52 7.83 -0.88 -0.04
C LEU A 52 9.14 -0.62 -0.80
N ASP A 53 9.10 0.22 -1.83
CA ASP A 53 10.30 0.61 -2.58
C ASP A 53 11.26 1.43 -1.72
N GLY A 54 10.74 2.36 -0.92
CA GLY A 54 11.54 3.10 0.07
C GLY A 54 12.19 2.19 1.12
N LEU A 55 11.47 1.18 1.62
CA LEU A 55 12.00 0.20 2.57
C LEU A 55 13.09 -0.68 1.93
N ARG A 56 12.90 -1.12 0.68
CA ARG A 56 13.93 -1.88 -0.07
C ARG A 56 15.20 -1.06 -0.31
N GLU A 57 15.05 0.21 -0.67
CA GLU A 57 16.20 1.10 -0.85
C GLU A 57 16.93 1.31 0.49
N LEU A 58 16.18 1.51 1.57
CA LEU A 58 16.73 1.65 2.91
C LEU A 58 17.49 0.38 3.34
N GLU A 59 16.91 -0.80 3.15
CA GLU A 59 17.54 -2.10 3.43
C GLU A 59 18.88 -2.26 2.71
N ARG A 60 18.93 -1.90 1.41
CA ARG A 60 20.17 -1.96 0.63
C ARG A 60 21.25 -1.03 1.19
N LYS A 61 20.88 0.21 1.51
CA LYS A 61 21.81 1.21 2.06
C LYS A 61 22.33 0.78 3.44
N THR A 62 21.45 0.35 4.34
CA THR A 62 21.84 -0.07 5.69
C THR A 62 22.65 -1.35 5.67
N SER A 63 22.34 -2.31 4.80
CA SER A 63 23.13 -3.53 4.61
C SER A 63 24.56 -3.23 4.13
N LEU A 64 24.72 -2.26 3.23
CA LEU A 64 26.04 -1.81 2.80
C LEU A 64 26.81 -1.18 3.95
N VAL A 65 26.19 -0.25 4.69
CA VAL A 65 26.80 0.39 5.86
C VAL A 65 27.21 -0.66 6.90
N PHE A 66 26.35 -1.63 7.19
CA PHE A 66 26.62 -2.72 8.13
C PHE A 66 27.78 -3.61 7.67
N THR A 67 27.84 -3.93 6.37
CA THR A 67 28.93 -4.72 5.79
C THR A 67 30.26 -3.98 5.89
N LEU A 68 30.28 -2.70 5.53
CA LEU A 68 31.47 -1.85 5.64
C LEU A 68 31.92 -1.69 7.09
N LEU A 69 30.98 -1.52 8.02
CA LEU A 69 31.27 -1.46 9.45
C LEU A 69 31.88 -2.78 9.93
N LYS A 70 31.28 -3.93 9.58
CA LYS A 70 31.84 -5.24 9.92
C LYS A 70 33.24 -5.42 9.36
N ALA A 71 33.46 -5.13 8.08
CA ALA A 71 34.77 -5.25 7.44
C ALA A 71 35.81 -4.36 8.14
N SER A 72 35.44 -3.12 8.47
CA SER A 72 36.30 -2.19 9.21
C SER A 72 36.67 -2.73 10.59
N VAL A 73 35.68 -3.18 11.37
CA VAL A 73 35.92 -3.76 12.70
C VAL A 73 36.77 -5.03 12.63
N TYR A 74 36.48 -5.95 11.71
CA TYR A 74 37.29 -7.15 11.51
C TYR A 74 38.73 -6.82 11.15
N SER A 75 38.94 -5.84 10.26
CA SER A 75 40.30 -5.39 9.90
C SER A 75 41.06 -4.85 11.11
N ILE A 76 40.41 -4.04 11.94
CA ILE A 76 41.04 -3.45 13.14
C ILE A 76 41.39 -4.55 14.16
N VAL A 77 40.45 -5.46 14.45
CA VAL A 77 40.67 -6.54 15.43
C VAL A 77 41.78 -7.48 14.95
N LEU A 78 41.76 -7.87 13.67
CA LEU A 78 42.79 -8.75 13.11
C LEU A 78 44.18 -8.08 13.16
N GLN A 79 44.25 -6.80 12.84
CA GLN A 79 45.52 -6.07 12.86
C GLN A 79 46.09 -5.94 14.30
N GLN A 80 45.21 -5.77 15.29
CA GLN A 80 45.61 -5.83 16.70
C GLN A 80 46.12 -7.22 17.10
N GLU A 81 45.42 -8.30 16.72
CA GLU A 81 45.87 -9.67 17.03
C GLU A 81 47.26 -9.98 16.42
N ILE A 82 47.54 -9.48 15.22
CA ILE A 82 48.85 -9.62 14.57
C ILE A 82 49.91 -8.81 15.31
N ASP A 83 49.67 -7.52 15.60
CA ASP A 83 50.63 -6.67 16.33
C ASP A 83 50.94 -7.25 17.73
N PHE A 84 49.93 -7.77 18.44
CA PHE A 84 50.14 -8.44 19.73
C PHE A 84 50.93 -9.75 19.58
N GLY A 85 50.73 -10.51 18.50
CA GLY A 85 51.49 -11.73 18.22
C GLY A 85 52.97 -11.46 17.95
N ASP A 86 53.28 -10.45 17.14
CA ASP A 86 54.65 -10.10 16.74
C ASP A 86 55.49 -9.59 17.93
N HIS A 87 54.86 -8.80 18.82
CA HIS A 87 55.51 -8.35 20.06
C HIS A 87 55.86 -9.49 21.04
N HIS A 88 55.16 -10.62 20.98
CA HIS A 88 55.44 -11.77 21.85
C HIS A 88 56.61 -12.64 21.33
N ASP A 89 56.87 -12.65 20.02
CA ASP A 89 57.95 -13.42 19.41
C ASP A 89 59.30 -12.67 19.47
N ASP A 90 59.29 -11.33 19.38
CA ASP A 90 60.51 -10.50 19.54
C ASP A 90 61.08 -10.53 20.97
N GLN A 91 60.26 -10.85 21.98
CA GLN A 91 60.71 -10.97 23.38
C GLN A 91 61.34 -12.34 23.71
N ARG A 92 61.33 -13.29 22.77
CA ARG A 92 61.83 -14.67 22.94
C ARG A 92 63.14 -14.98 22.20
N SER A 93 63.70 -14.02 21.46
CA SER A 93 64.98 -14.17 20.73
C SER A 93 66.16 -13.54 21.46
#